data_AF-A0A7X3MMM5-F1
#
_entry.id   AF-A0A7X3MMM5-F1
#
_cell.length_a   1.000
_cell.length_b   1.000
_cell.length_c   1.000
_cell.angle_alpha   90.00
_cell.angle_beta   90.00
_cell.angle_gamma   90.00
#
_symmetry.space_group_name_H-M   'P 1'
#
loop_
_entity.id
_entity.type
_entity.pdbx_description
1 polymer ?
#
loop_
_entity_poly.entity_id
_entity_poly.type
_entity_poly.pdbx_seq_one_letter_code
_entity_poly.pdbx_strand_id
1 'polypeptide(L)'
;MLRIQDILDMQLSDLYFWEDGSIKLLPELMYAGETIELDENGRRELAWYALQRIAVCQAQEEALDDWLCVNKQGKQLQLQAYRKMLERTSAELGFGENYNVGYLHSLYGYLAIGCGRKTIDETAKEYRVARYYLLNRIFKGRKIQYLEDVIQQVANIEETQE
;
A
#
# COMPACT_ATOMS: atom_id res chain seq x y z
N MET A 1 7.53 5.63 8.17
CA MET A 1 6.86 5.04 6.98
C MET A 1 7.78 4.00 6.35
N LEU A 2 7.25 2.79 6.19
CA LEU A 2 7.96 1.62 5.69
C LEU A 2 8.33 1.76 4.21
N ARG A 3 9.57 1.45 3.84
CA ARG A 3 9.94 1.23 2.44
C ARG A 3 9.49 -0.16 2.03
N ILE A 4 9.38 -0.40 0.72
CA ILE A 4 8.99 -1.73 0.25
C ILE A 4 9.97 -2.82 0.70
N GLN A 5 11.27 -2.53 0.70
CA GLN A 5 12.28 -3.50 1.16
C GLN A 5 12.04 -3.87 2.63
N ASP A 6 11.69 -2.88 3.44
CA ASP A 6 11.38 -3.07 4.85
C ASP A 6 10.21 -4.05 5.04
N ILE A 7 9.17 -3.99 4.20
CA ILE A 7 8.02 -4.91 4.19
C ILE A 7 8.39 -6.30 3.67
N LEU A 8 9.24 -6.38 2.64
CA LEU A 8 9.68 -7.66 2.08
C LEU A 8 10.57 -8.46 3.06
N ASP A 9 11.25 -7.76 3.96
CA ASP A 9 12.12 -8.32 5.00
C ASP A 9 11.37 -8.65 6.31
N MET A 10 10.07 -8.38 6.40
CA MET A 10 9.25 -8.74 7.57
C MET A 10 8.96 -10.23 7.65
N GLN A 11 8.93 -10.73 8.88
CA GLN A 11 8.34 -12.02 9.26
C GLN A 11 6.87 -11.84 9.65
N LEU A 12 6.14 -12.95 9.72
CA LEU A 12 4.76 -12.93 10.23
C LEU A 12 4.72 -12.51 11.70
N SER A 13 5.70 -12.92 12.50
CA SER A 13 5.85 -12.54 13.91
C SER A 13 5.98 -11.02 14.14
N ASP A 14 6.38 -10.24 13.13
CA ASP A 14 6.44 -8.78 13.22
C ASP A 14 5.04 -8.12 13.23
N LEU A 15 4.02 -8.86 12.80
CA LEU A 15 2.64 -8.36 12.62
C LEU A 15 1.60 -9.15 13.41
N TYR A 16 1.89 -10.43 13.65
CA TYR A 16 0.95 -11.36 14.23
C TYR A 16 1.55 -12.06 15.44
N PHE A 17 0.68 -12.49 16.35
CA PHE A 17 1.04 -13.30 17.49
C PHE A 17 0.12 -14.51 17.58
N TRP A 18 0.62 -15.56 18.23
CA TRP A 18 -0.15 -16.77 18.49
C TRP A 18 -0.79 -16.69 19.87
N GLU A 19 -2.07 -17.03 19.95
CA GLU A 19 -2.83 -17.12 21.20
C GLU A 19 -3.86 -18.24 21.11
N ASP A 20 -3.73 -19.25 21.98
CA ASP A 20 -4.66 -20.37 22.13
C ASP A 20 -5.04 -21.06 20.80
N GLY A 21 -4.02 -21.40 20.00
CA GLY A 21 -4.21 -22.07 18.72
C GLY A 21 -4.77 -21.15 17.62
N SER A 22 -4.76 -19.83 17.83
CA SER A 22 -5.21 -18.87 16.83
C SER A 22 -4.14 -17.81 16.57
N ILE A 23 -3.95 -17.46 15.30
CA ILE A 23 -3.09 -16.31 14.93
C ILE A 23 -3.93 -15.02 14.97
N LYS A 24 -3.41 -14.00 15.65
CA LYS A 24 -4.06 -12.70 15.83
C LYS A 24 -3.11 -11.58 15.44
N LEU A 25 -3.65 -10.43 15.03
CA LEU A 25 -2.87 -9.22 14.77
C LEU A 25 -2.41 -8.59 16.08
N LEU A 26 -1.13 -8.21 16.15
CA LEU A 26 -0.60 -7.47 17.29
C LEU A 26 -1.45 -6.21 17.59
N PRO A 27 -1.68 -5.89 18.87
CA PRO A 27 -2.41 -4.68 19.26
C PRO A 27 -1.77 -3.41 18.69
N GLU A 28 -0.44 -3.35 18.78
CA GLU A 28 0.43 -2.29 18.27
C GLU A 28 1.51 -2.90 17.37
N LEU A 29 1.69 -2.33 16.19
CA LEU A 29 2.75 -2.75 15.27
C LEU A 29 3.98 -1.90 15.51
N MET A 30 5.11 -2.55 15.77
CA MET A 30 6.40 -1.88 15.91
C MET A 30 7.31 -2.29 14.79
N TYR A 31 7.87 -1.32 14.07
CA TYR A 31 8.88 -1.60 13.06
C TYR A 31 9.95 -0.52 13.02
N ALA A 32 11.23 -0.95 13.04
CA ALA A 32 12.38 -0.07 13.05
C ALA A 32 12.33 1.04 14.13
N GLY A 33 11.68 0.76 15.27
CA GLY A 33 11.50 1.70 16.37
C GLY A 33 10.36 2.72 16.18
N GLU A 34 9.60 2.66 15.08
CA GLU A 34 8.37 3.42 14.87
C GLU A 34 7.14 2.55 15.21
N THR A 35 6.17 3.12 15.92
CA THR A 35 4.83 2.51 16.07
C THR A 35 4.00 2.82 14.82
N ILE A 36 3.39 1.79 14.25
CA ILE A 36 2.49 1.88 13.10
C ILE A 36 1.06 1.70 13.62
N GLU A 37 0.30 2.79 13.62
CA GLU A 37 -1.13 2.74 13.92
C GLU A 37 -1.90 2.29 12.68
N LEU A 38 -2.68 1.23 12.83
CA LEU A 38 -3.61 0.78 11.80
C LEU A 38 -5.04 1.16 12.17
N ASP A 39 -5.74 1.75 11.21
CA ASP A 39 -7.18 1.91 11.30
C ASP A 39 -7.90 0.56 11.16
N GLU A 40 -9.22 0.57 11.35
CA GLU A 40 -10.05 -0.63 11.28
C GLU A 40 -9.94 -1.35 9.92
N ASN A 41 -9.85 -0.60 8.83
CA ASN A 41 -9.75 -1.18 7.49
C ASN A 41 -8.39 -1.89 7.31
N GLY A 42 -7.30 -1.26 7.70
CA GLY A 42 -5.96 -1.85 7.67
C GLY A 42 -5.86 -3.13 8.50
N ARG A 43 -6.50 -3.17 9.68
CA ARG A 43 -6.56 -4.40 10.48
C ARG A 43 -7.33 -5.52 9.76
N ARG A 44 -8.45 -5.20 9.11
CA ARG A 44 -9.23 -6.20 8.35
C ARG A 44 -8.46 -6.72 7.14
N GLU A 45 -7.76 -5.85 6.42
CA GLU A 45 -6.94 -6.23 5.26
C GLU A 45 -5.80 -7.18 5.66
N LEU A 46 -5.09 -6.89 6.76
CA LEU A 46 -4.04 -7.79 7.24
C LEU A 46 -4.57 -9.10 7.82
N ALA A 47 -5.76 -9.09 8.44
CA ALA A 47 -6.41 -10.32 8.89
C ALA A 47 -6.82 -11.20 7.68
N TRP A 48 -7.38 -10.59 6.65
CA TRP A 48 -7.70 -11.27 5.39
C TRP A 48 -6.44 -11.83 4.72
N TYR A 49 -5.34 -11.07 4.72
CA TYR A 49 -4.07 -11.53 4.19
C TYR A 49 -3.55 -12.79 4.91
N ALA A 50 -3.57 -12.80 6.25
CA ALA A 50 -3.16 -13.96 7.03
C ALA A 50 -3.96 -15.22 6.66
N LEU A 51 -5.28 -15.09 6.48
CA LEU A 51 -6.15 -16.19 6.07
C LEU A 51 -5.83 -16.77 4.68
N GLN A 52 -5.23 -15.97 3.78
CA GLN A 52 -4.74 -16.46 2.49
C GLN A 52 -3.37 -17.13 2.60
N ARG A 53 -2.63 -16.87 3.68
CA ARG A 53 -1.19 -17.12 3.76
C ARG A 53 -0.81 -18.29 4.68
N ILE A 54 -1.52 -18.45 5.79
CA ILE A 54 -1.26 -19.47 6.82
C ILE A 54 -2.59 -20.02 7.37
N ALA A 55 -2.52 -21.17 8.03
CA ALA A 55 -3.61 -21.61 8.90
C ALA A 55 -3.73 -20.63 10.07
N VAL A 56 -4.87 -19.96 10.20
CA VAL A 56 -5.12 -19.00 11.28
C VAL A 56 -5.78 -19.65 12.48
N CYS A 57 -6.75 -20.55 12.26
CA CYS A 57 -7.41 -21.31 13.31
C CYS A 57 -6.72 -22.67 13.47
N GLN A 58 -6.60 -23.14 14.72
CA GLN A 58 -5.86 -24.36 15.06
C GLN A 58 -4.40 -24.31 14.56
N ALA A 59 -3.83 -23.12 14.54
CA ALA A 59 -2.47 -22.85 14.11
C ALA A 59 -1.47 -23.31 15.17
N GLN A 60 -0.28 -23.71 14.72
CA GLN A 60 0.88 -23.88 15.58
C GLN A 60 1.66 -22.55 15.62
N GLU A 61 2.40 -22.30 16.71
CA GLU A 61 3.15 -21.06 16.90
C GLU A 61 4.21 -20.86 15.82
N GLU A 62 4.82 -21.95 15.36
CA GLU A 62 5.86 -22.01 14.33
C GLU A 62 5.37 -21.51 12.96
N ALA A 63 4.04 -21.37 12.76
CA ALA A 63 3.50 -20.73 11.57
C ALA A 63 3.96 -19.26 11.44
N LEU A 64 4.41 -18.63 12.53
CA LEU A 64 4.94 -17.28 12.54
C LEU A 64 6.43 -17.18 12.14
N ASP A 65 7.15 -18.31 12.08
CA ASP A 65 8.57 -18.39 11.67
C ASP A 65 8.77 -18.34 10.15
N ASP A 66 7.83 -17.71 9.44
CA ASP A 66 7.84 -17.58 7.98
C ASP A 66 7.84 -16.10 7.57
N TRP A 67 8.26 -15.84 6.34
CA TRP A 67 8.28 -14.51 5.77
C TRP A 67 6.86 -14.02 5.51
N LEU A 68 6.63 -12.74 5.80
CA LEU A 68 5.38 -12.05 5.49
C LEU A 68 5.09 -12.18 3.99
N CYS A 69 6.02 -11.69 3.15
CA CYS A 69 5.89 -11.72 1.71
C CYS A 69 6.68 -12.89 1.11
N VAL A 70 5.97 -13.86 0.51
CA VAL A 70 6.61 -14.98 -0.22
C VAL A 70 6.19 -15.05 -1.67
N ASN A 71 7.01 -15.73 -2.46
CA ASN A 71 6.67 -16.14 -3.81
C ASN A 71 5.86 -17.45 -3.81
N LYS A 72 5.44 -17.89 -5.00
CA LYS A 72 4.69 -19.13 -5.22
C LYS A 72 5.40 -20.42 -4.75
N GLN A 73 6.71 -20.35 -4.46
CA GLN A 73 7.48 -21.47 -3.91
C GLN A 73 7.66 -21.39 -2.39
N GLY A 74 6.99 -20.46 -1.71
CA GLY A 74 7.10 -20.27 -0.26
C GLY A 74 8.42 -19.63 0.19
N LYS A 75 9.19 -19.03 -0.73
CA LYS A 75 10.44 -18.32 -0.38
C LYS A 75 10.20 -16.82 -0.31
N GLN A 76 10.96 -16.12 0.54
CA GLN A 76 10.91 -14.67 0.66
C GLN A 76 10.87 -13.97 -0.70
N LEU A 77 9.90 -13.09 -0.88
CA LEU A 77 9.69 -12.33 -2.09
C LEU A 77 10.81 -11.30 -2.26
N GLN A 78 11.60 -11.46 -3.32
CA GLN A 78 12.71 -10.55 -3.61
C GLN A 78 12.21 -9.27 -4.29
N LEU A 79 12.87 -8.14 -4.03
CA LEU A 79 12.49 -6.83 -4.58
C LEU A 79 12.34 -6.81 -6.10
N GLN A 80 13.22 -7.52 -6.82
CA GLN A 80 13.14 -7.63 -8.28
C GLN A 80 11.90 -8.39 -8.74
N ALA A 81 11.50 -9.45 -8.02
CA ALA A 81 10.30 -10.22 -8.33
C ALA A 81 9.05 -9.38 -8.05
N TYR A 82 9.02 -8.67 -6.93
CA TYR A 82 7.96 -7.73 -6.60
C TYR A 82 7.79 -6.67 -7.70
N ARG A 83 8.89 -6.04 -8.15
CA ARG A 83 8.86 -5.06 -9.27
C ARG A 83 8.24 -5.63 -10.53
N LYS A 84 8.63 -6.84 -10.94
CA LYS A 84 8.08 -7.51 -12.12
C LYS A 84 6.59 -7.84 -11.97
N MET A 85 6.13 -8.22 -10.78
CA MET A 85 4.70 -8.44 -10.53
C MET A 85 3.92 -7.14 -10.72
N LEU A 86 4.39 -6.04 -10.13
CA LEU A 86 3.76 -4.74 -10.28
C LEU A 86 3.72 -4.28 -11.74
N GLU A 87 4.82 -4.45 -12.48
CA GLU A 87 4.88 -4.13 -13.92
C GLU A 87 3.83 -4.91 -14.72
N ARG A 88 3.66 -6.21 -14.43
CA ARG A 88 2.67 -7.07 -15.10
C ARG A 88 1.24 -6.68 -14.75
N THR A 89 0.92 -6.55 -13.47
CA THR A 89 -0.42 -6.12 -13.02
C THR A 89 -0.78 -4.76 -13.59
N SER A 90 0.18 -3.85 -13.64
CA SER A 90 0.02 -2.54 -14.28
C SER A 90 -0.29 -2.66 -15.77
N ALA A 91 0.45 -3.50 -16.50
CA ALA A 91 0.20 -3.75 -17.92
C ALA A 91 -1.17 -4.40 -18.18
N GLU A 92 -1.57 -5.38 -17.37
CA GLU A 92 -2.89 -6.04 -17.44
C GLU A 92 -4.05 -5.07 -17.18
N LEU A 93 -3.84 -4.07 -16.32
CA LEU A 93 -4.79 -2.99 -16.07
C LEU A 93 -4.73 -1.86 -17.13
N GLY A 94 -3.96 -2.03 -18.21
CA GLY A 94 -3.91 -1.11 -19.34
C GLY A 94 -2.95 0.07 -19.18
N PHE A 95 -2.02 0.00 -18.23
CA PHE A 95 -1.15 1.12 -17.92
C PHE A 95 0.26 1.06 -18.53
N GLY A 96 0.59 0.07 -19.37
CA GLY A 96 1.95 -0.43 -19.72
C GLY A 96 3.14 0.49 -20.07
N GLU A 97 3.05 1.83 -20.07
CA GLU A 97 4.14 2.71 -20.53
C GLU A 97 5.07 3.29 -19.45
N ASN A 98 4.81 3.20 -18.13
CA ASN A 98 5.65 3.90 -17.13
C ASN A 98 5.67 3.30 -15.71
N TYR A 99 6.51 2.30 -15.36
CA TYR A 99 6.44 1.72 -14.00
C TYR A 99 7.76 1.37 -13.31
N ASN A 100 7.91 1.91 -12.08
CA ASN A 100 8.70 1.38 -10.97
C ASN A 100 7.81 1.41 -9.70
N VAL A 101 8.23 0.81 -8.58
CA VAL A 101 7.47 0.78 -7.30
C VAL A 101 7.00 2.17 -6.83
N GLY A 102 7.76 3.22 -7.15
CA GLY A 102 7.37 4.59 -6.89
C GLY A 102 6.10 5.02 -7.62
N TYR A 103 5.80 4.45 -8.79
CA TYR A 103 4.62 4.79 -9.58
C TYR A 103 3.32 4.25 -8.97
N LEU A 104 3.25 3.03 -8.41
CA LEU A 104 1.98 2.54 -7.81
C LEU A 104 1.61 3.30 -6.53
N HIS A 105 2.61 3.62 -5.70
CA HIS A 105 2.40 4.62 -4.66
C HIS A 105 1.99 5.96 -5.27
N SER A 106 2.71 6.46 -6.27
CA SER A 106 2.33 7.71 -6.94
C SER A 106 0.96 7.69 -7.63
N LEU A 107 0.43 6.52 -8.01
CA LEU A 107 -0.90 6.35 -8.59
C LEU A 107 -1.96 6.44 -7.50
N TYR A 108 -1.72 5.80 -6.34
CA TYR A 108 -2.56 6.02 -5.16
C TYR A 108 -2.55 7.50 -4.73
N GLY A 109 -1.37 8.11 -4.66
CA GLY A 109 -1.24 9.55 -4.38
C GLY A 109 -1.92 10.41 -5.44
N TYR A 110 -1.76 10.07 -6.72
CA TYR A 110 -2.40 10.78 -7.84
C TYR A 110 -3.92 10.66 -7.79
N LEU A 111 -4.47 9.48 -7.51
CA LEU A 111 -5.91 9.26 -7.34
C LEU A 111 -6.43 9.99 -6.11
N ALA A 112 -5.70 9.96 -4.99
CA ALA A 112 -6.04 10.72 -3.79
C ALA A 112 -6.04 12.24 -4.06
N ILE A 113 -5.12 12.73 -4.89
CA ILE A 113 -5.10 14.12 -5.37
C ILE A 113 -6.30 14.41 -6.27
N GLY A 114 -6.56 13.56 -7.27
CA GLY A 114 -7.69 13.73 -8.20
C GLY A 114 -9.05 13.73 -7.51
N CYS A 115 -9.22 12.91 -6.47
CA CYS A 115 -10.43 12.89 -5.64
C CYS A 115 -10.46 13.96 -4.54
N GLY A 116 -9.50 14.90 -4.52
CA GLY A 116 -9.45 15.97 -3.52
C GLY A 116 -9.15 15.51 -2.08
N ARG A 117 -8.76 14.26 -1.88
CA ARG A 117 -8.47 13.70 -0.54
C ARG A 117 -7.08 14.08 -0.01
N LYS A 118 -6.15 14.39 -0.91
CA LYS A 118 -4.78 14.80 -0.57
C LYS A 118 -4.29 15.91 -1.50
N THR A 119 -3.45 16.79 -0.99
CA THR A 119 -2.68 17.73 -1.79
C THR A 119 -1.40 17.08 -2.33
N ILE A 120 -0.78 17.72 -3.32
CA ILE A 120 0.52 17.30 -3.85
C ILE A 120 1.58 17.32 -2.75
N ASP A 121 1.53 18.29 -1.82
CA ASP A 121 2.50 18.42 -0.73
C ASP A 121 2.32 17.34 0.34
N GLU A 122 1.09 16.96 0.66
CA GLU A 122 0.82 15.82 1.55
C GLU A 122 1.32 14.50 0.94
N THR A 123 1.09 14.30 -0.36
CA THR A 123 1.60 13.14 -1.09
C THR A 123 3.13 13.14 -1.17
N ALA A 124 3.75 14.32 -1.35
CA ALA A 124 5.21 14.48 -1.33
C ALA A 124 5.81 14.10 0.03
N LYS A 125 5.18 14.58 1.11
CA LYS A 125 5.58 14.30 2.49
C LYS A 125 5.43 12.81 2.81
N GLU A 126 4.32 12.21 2.41
CA GLU A 126 4.06 10.77 2.55
C GLU A 126 5.15 9.95 1.86
N TYR A 127 5.49 10.27 0.61
CA TYR A 127 6.54 9.54 -0.12
C TYR A 127 7.96 9.97 0.23
N ARG A 128 8.15 10.90 1.17
CA ARG A 128 9.46 11.45 1.57
C ARG A 128 10.29 11.93 0.36
N VAL A 129 9.63 12.56 -0.60
CA VAL A 129 10.26 13.15 -1.79
C VAL A 129 9.95 14.65 -1.87
N ALA A 130 10.81 15.40 -2.55
CA ALA A 130 10.50 16.80 -2.84
C ALA A 130 9.29 16.90 -3.78
N ARG A 131 8.43 17.91 -3.58
CA ARG A 131 7.34 18.25 -4.50
C ARG A 131 7.80 18.33 -5.96
N TYR A 132 8.98 18.91 -6.18
CA TYR A 132 9.63 18.98 -7.51
C TYR A 132 9.79 17.60 -8.15
N TYR A 133 10.19 16.60 -7.38
CA TYR A 133 10.40 15.24 -7.87
C TYR A 133 9.06 14.61 -8.30
N LEU A 134 8.00 14.76 -7.51
CA LEU A 134 6.66 14.30 -7.90
C LEU A 134 6.21 14.94 -9.21
N LEU A 135 6.25 16.27 -9.31
CA LEU A 135 5.78 16.98 -10.51
C LEU A 135 6.61 16.69 -11.76
N ASN A 136 7.93 16.65 -11.64
CA ASN A 136 8.83 16.66 -12.80
C ASN A 136 9.43 15.30 -13.15
N ARG A 137 9.30 14.29 -12.28
CA ARG A 137 9.75 12.92 -12.57
C ARG A 137 8.59 11.95 -12.65
N ILE A 138 7.62 12.07 -11.75
CA ILE A 138 6.53 11.10 -11.64
C ILE A 138 5.32 11.54 -12.47
N PHE A 139 4.85 12.76 -12.29
CA PHE A 139 3.70 13.33 -13.02
C PHE A 139 4.12 14.08 -14.27
N LYS A 140 5.38 13.93 -14.72
CA LYS A 140 5.89 14.65 -15.87
C LYS A 140 5.03 14.37 -17.11
N GLY A 141 4.48 15.41 -17.71
CA GLY A 141 3.63 15.29 -18.91
C GLY A 141 2.20 14.79 -18.63
N ARG A 142 1.83 14.55 -17.36
CA ARG A 142 0.44 14.28 -16.95
C ARG A 142 -0.20 15.61 -16.52
N LYS A 143 -1.40 15.91 -17.02
CA LYS A 143 -2.24 16.94 -16.41
C LYS A 143 -2.87 16.34 -15.16
N ILE A 144 -2.63 16.92 -14.00
CA ILE A 144 -3.38 16.58 -12.78
C ILE A 144 -4.82 17.05 -13.03
N GLN A 145 -5.73 16.10 -13.17
CA GLN A 145 -7.16 16.35 -13.35
C GLN A 145 -7.86 15.97 -12.05
N TYR A 146 -8.67 16.89 -11.53
CA TYR A 146 -9.57 16.64 -10.42
C TYR A 146 -10.89 16.11 -10.95
N LEU A 147 -11.60 15.32 -10.16
CA LEU A 147 -12.97 14.95 -10.48
C LEU A 147 -13.85 16.21 -10.51
N GLU A 148 -14.78 16.26 -11.46
CA GLU A 148 -15.62 17.43 -11.70
C GLU A 148 -16.52 17.75 -10.50
N ASP A 149 -17.06 16.72 -9.83
CA ASP A 149 -17.85 16.85 -8.60
C ASP A 149 -17.05 17.55 -7.48
N VAL A 150 -15.77 17.20 -7.31
CA VAL A 150 -14.87 17.84 -6.35
C VAL A 150 -14.63 19.30 -6.72
N ILE A 151 -14.44 19.60 -8.01
CA ILE A 151 -14.29 20.99 -8.49
C ILE A 151 -15.56 21.78 -8.20
N GLN A 152 -16.73 21.23 -8.51
CA GLN A 152 -18.03 21.87 -8.31
C GLN A 152 -18.34 22.11 -6.83
N GLN A 153 -18.07 21.12 -5.96
CA GLN A 153 -18.20 21.27 -4.51
C GLN A 153 -17.35 22.41 -3.98
N VAL A 154 -16.06 22.48 -4.35
CA VAL A 154 -15.16 23.56 -3.91
C VAL A 154 -15.56 24.91 -4.51
N ALA A 155 -16.09 24.91 -5.74
CA ALA A 155 -16.60 26.10 -6.41
C ALA A 155 -17.97 26.57 -5.88
N ASN A 156 -18.58 25.86 -4.94
CA ASN A 156 -19.96 26.07 -4.46
C ASN A 156 -20.98 26.10 -5.61
N ILE A 157 -20.81 25.21 -6.58
CA ILE A 157 -21.77 25.00 -7.67
C ILE A 157 -22.63 23.80 -7.30
N GLU A 158 -23.95 24.00 -7.20
CA GLU A 158 -24.89 22.91 -6.92
C GLU A 158 -25.03 22.00 -8.14
N GLU A 159 -24.87 20.68 -7.94
CA GLU A 159 -25.10 19.68 -8.99
C GLU A 159 -26.55 19.79 -9.50
N THR A 160 -26.72 20.10 -10.78
CA THR A 160 -28.04 20.05 -11.42
C THR A 160 -28.40 18.58 -11.58
N GLN A 161 -29.37 18.09 -10.80
CA GLN A 161 -29.93 16.74 -10.94
C GLN A 161 -30.62 16.63 -12.31
N GLU A 162 -30.06 15.83 -13.22
CA GLU A 162 -30.77 15.28 -14.40
C GLU A 162 -31.41 13.93 -14.06
#